data_AF-A0A7C3FD73-F1
#
_entry.id   AF-A0A7C3FD73-F1
#
_cell.length_a   1.000
_cell.length_b   1.000
_cell.length_c   1.000
_cell.angle_alpha   90.00
_cell.angle_beta   90.00
_cell.angle_gamma   90.00
#
_symmetry.space_group_name_H-M   'P 1'
#
loop_
_entity.id
_entity.type
_entity.pdbx_description
1 polymer ?
#
loop_
_entity_poly.entity_id
_entity_poly.type
_entity_poly.pdbx_seq_one_letter_code
_entity_poly.pdbx_strand_id
1 'polypeptide(L)'
;MKMSAIDDFAARLGATEVMQGIQRSLKEEPARLLGDICREHEKTGQPVPDHHLHLVGYVGDAALKALLSAGLIKGHSGGRLSLFCYEPTPEGLEQYQRLKAEGFYERK
;
A
#
# COMPACT_ATOMS: atom_id res chain seq x y z
N MET A 1 -6.12 -0.83 -35.77
CA MET A 1 -5.70 -2.13 -35.18
C MET A 1 -6.94 -2.84 -34.68
N LYS A 2 -7.08 -4.14 -34.96
CA LYS A 2 -8.19 -4.96 -34.42
C LYS A 2 -7.82 -5.32 -32.98
N MET A 3 -8.69 -5.02 -32.02
CA MET A 3 -8.48 -5.46 -30.63
C MET A 3 -8.44 -6.98 -30.57
N SER A 4 -7.55 -7.52 -29.73
CA SER A 4 -7.47 -8.96 -29.54
C SER A 4 -8.65 -9.46 -28.70
N ALA A 5 -8.94 -10.76 -28.76
CA ALA A 5 -10.01 -11.35 -27.94
C ALA A 5 -9.77 -11.14 -26.43
N ILE A 6 -8.52 -11.06 -25.99
CA ILE A 6 -8.20 -10.78 -24.58
C ILE A 6 -8.47 -9.32 -24.23
N ASP A 7 -8.22 -8.38 -25.15
CA ASP A 7 -8.51 -6.97 -24.91
C ASP A 7 -10.03 -6.73 -24.80
N ASP A 8 -10.81 -7.38 -25.67
CA ASP A 8 -12.28 -7.33 -25.62
C ASP A 8 -12.83 -7.94 -24.32
N PHE A 9 -12.26 -9.06 -23.86
CA PHE A 9 -12.62 -9.69 -22.59
C PHE A 9 -12.26 -8.81 -21.39
N ALA A 10 -11.04 -8.26 -21.37
CA ALA A 10 -10.56 -7.37 -20.32
C ALA A 10 -11.39 -6.08 -20.24
N ALA A 11 -11.78 -5.51 -21.38
CA ALA A 11 -12.65 -4.34 -21.43
C ALA A 11 -14.03 -4.63 -20.81
N ARG A 12 -14.62 -5.80 -21.12
CA ARG A 12 -15.91 -6.21 -20.55
C ARG A 12 -15.83 -6.42 -19.04
N LEU A 13 -14.79 -7.10 -18.55
CA LEU A 13 -14.59 -7.28 -17.11
C LEU A 13 -14.29 -5.96 -16.40
N GLY A 14 -13.43 -5.11 -16.98
CA GLY A 14 -13.05 -3.82 -16.41
C GLY A 14 -14.21 -2.83 -16.25
N ALA A 15 -15.29 -3.01 -17.03
CA ALA A 15 -16.52 -2.22 -16.89
C ALA A 15 -17.38 -2.63 -15.67
N THR A 16 -17.10 -3.79 -15.05
CA THR A 16 -17.85 -4.24 -13.86
C THR A 16 -17.41 -3.47 -12.61
N GLU A 17 -18.35 -3.21 -11.70
CA GLU A 17 -18.08 -2.53 -10.43
C GLU A 17 -17.04 -3.28 -9.58
N VAL A 18 -17.06 -4.62 -9.63
CA VAL A 18 -16.11 -5.46 -8.90
C VAL A 18 -14.67 -5.19 -9.35
N MET A 19 -14.42 -5.19 -10.67
CA MET A 19 -13.08 -4.91 -11.19
C MET A 19 -12.65 -3.46 -10.97
N GLN A 20 -13.58 -2.50 -11.06
CA GLN A 20 -13.30 -1.11 -10.71
C GLN A 20 -12.94 -0.95 -9.23
N GLY A 21 -13.61 -1.71 -8.36
CA GLY A 21 -13.28 -1.80 -6.94
C GLY A 21 -11.85 -2.29 -6.71
N ILE A 22 -11.46 -3.38 -7.39
CA ILE A 22 -10.08 -3.89 -7.34
C ILE A 22 -9.08 -2.82 -7.81
N GLN A 23 -9.33 -2.16 -8.94
CA GLN A 23 -8.46 -1.08 -9.45
C GLN A 23 -8.32 0.08 -8.46
N ARG A 24 -9.38 0.40 -7.72
CA ARG A 24 -9.34 1.39 -6.63
C ARG A 24 -8.47 0.91 -5.48
N SER A 25 -8.66 -0.33 -5.02
CA SER A 25 -7.84 -0.93 -3.97
C SER A 25 -6.36 -0.99 -4.32
N LEU A 26 -6.00 -1.23 -5.59
CA LEU A 26 -4.60 -1.18 -6.05
C LEU A 26 -3.93 0.18 -5.84
N LYS A 27 -4.71 1.26 -5.76
CA LYS A 27 -4.21 2.62 -5.47
C LYS A 27 -4.30 2.94 -3.98
N GLU A 28 -5.45 2.64 -3.37
CA GLU A 28 -5.75 3.08 -2.01
C GLU A 28 -5.08 2.22 -0.93
N GLU A 29 -4.98 0.90 -1.12
CA GLU A 29 -4.40 0.02 -0.10
C GLU A 29 -2.90 0.32 0.16
N PRO A 30 -2.04 0.52 -0.85
CA PRO A 30 -0.66 0.97 -0.60
C PRO A 30 -0.58 2.33 0.10
N ALA A 31 -1.44 3.28 -0.26
CA ALA A 31 -1.47 4.59 0.37
C ALA A 31 -1.90 4.51 1.84
N ARG A 32 -2.91 3.67 2.16
CA ARG A 32 -3.36 3.39 3.53
C ARG A 32 -2.25 2.74 4.36
N LEU A 33 -1.62 1.69 3.82
CA LEU A 33 -0.52 0.98 4.46
C LEU A 33 0.69 1.89 4.73
N LEU A 34 1.08 2.73 3.76
CA LEU A 34 2.12 3.75 3.97
C LEU A 34 1.75 4.69 5.12
N GLY A 35 0.49 5.14 5.17
CA GLY A 35 -0.01 5.98 6.25
C GLY A 35 0.03 5.29 7.62
N ASP A 36 -0.31 4.00 7.70
CA ASP A 36 -0.23 3.22 8.93
C ASP A 36 1.22 3.10 9.43
N ILE A 37 2.15 2.76 8.54
CA ILE A 37 3.58 2.67 8.86
C ILE A 37 4.12 4.03 9.32
N CYS A 38 3.84 5.10 8.58
CA CYS A 38 4.32 6.44 8.92
C CYS A 38 3.76 6.92 10.28
N ARG A 39 2.45 6.75 10.53
CA ARG A 39 1.85 7.17 11.80
C ARG A 39 2.42 6.41 12.99
N GLU A 40 2.61 5.10 12.87
CA GLU A 40 3.14 4.30 13.96
C GLU A 40 4.62 4.59 14.21
N HIS A 41 5.38 4.79 13.14
CA HIS A 41 6.78 5.23 13.23
C HIS A 41 6.90 6.64 13.83
N GLU A 42 6.05 7.59 13.45
CA GLU A 42 6.02 8.95 14.03
C GLU A 42 5.72 8.92 15.54
N LYS A 43 4.85 8.00 15.99
CA LYS A 43 4.49 7.86 17.42
C LYS A 43 5.60 7.24 18.26
N THR A 44 6.32 6.27 17.71
CA THR A 44 7.24 5.41 18.48
C THR A 44 8.71 5.72 18.22
N GLY A 45 9.03 6.31 17.06
CA GLY A 45 10.39 6.45 16.55
C GLY A 45 11.05 5.11 16.21
N GLN A 46 10.29 4.01 16.12
CA GLN A 46 10.78 2.66 15.89
C GLN A 46 10.22 2.05 14.59
N PRO A 47 10.94 1.12 13.96
CA PRO A 47 10.38 0.29 12.89
C PRO A 47 9.13 -0.47 13.34
N VAL A 48 8.12 -0.48 12.48
CA VAL A 48 6.80 -1.06 12.71
C VAL A 48 6.84 -2.57 12.43
N PRO A 49 6.51 -3.43 13.40
CA PRO A 49 6.54 -4.87 13.19
C PRO A 49 5.40 -5.34 12.28
N ASP A 50 5.65 -6.39 11.51
CA ASP A 50 4.74 -7.01 10.55
C ASP A 50 3.33 -7.31 11.09
N HIS A 51 3.22 -7.81 12.32
CA HIS A 51 1.94 -8.12 12.96
C HIS A 51 1.14 -6.89 13.40
N HIS A 52 1.71 -5.69 13.33
CA HIS A 52 0.95 -4.43 13.46
C HIS A 52 0.35 -3.98 12.12
N LEU A 53 0.79 -4.57 11.00
CA LEU A 53 0.27 -4.24 9.68
C LEU A 53 -0.99 -5.06 9.39
N HIS A 54 -2.10 -4.38 9.14
CA HIS A 54 -3.36 -5.02 8.75
C HIS A 54 -3.36 -5.34 7.26
N LEU A 55 -2.60 -6.36 6.85
CA LEU A 55 -2.57 -6.82 5.47
C LEU A 55 -3.78 -7.72 5.18
N VAL A 56 -4.64 -7.31 4.25
CA VAL A 56 -5.85 -8.08 3.89
C VAL A 56 -5.63 -8.84 2.58
N GLY A 57 -5.41 -10.14 2.70
CA GLY A 57 -5.27 -11.05 1.57
C GLY A 57 -4.17 -10.65 0.58
N TYR A 58 -4.33 -11.05 -0.68
CA TYR A 58 -3.32 -10.82 -1.71
C TYR A 58 -3.03 -9.34 -1.99
N VAL A 59 -4.05 -8.46 -1.90
CA VAL A 59 -3.87 -7.04 -2.19
C VAL A 59 -3.01 -6.36 -1.12
N GLY A 60 -3.19 -6.72 0.15
CA GLY A 60 -2.33 -6.22 1.24
C GLY A 60 -0.87 -6.63 1.05
N ASP A 61 -0.62 -7.91 0.74
CA ASP A 61 0.73 -8.41 0.46
C ASP A 61 1.37 -7.73 -0.76
N ALA A 62 0.59 -7.53 -1.84
CA ALA A 62 1.05 -6.83 -3.03
C ALA A 62 1.36 -5.36 -2.73
N ALA A 63 0.55 -4.70 -1.90
CA ALA A 63 0.77 -3.32 -1.47
C ALA A 63 2.09 -3.17 -0.71
N LEU A 64 2.36 -4.04 0.27
CA LEU A 64 3.62 -4.04 1.01
C LEU A 64 4.83 -4.20 0.08
N LYS A 65 4.77 -5.19 -0.83
CA LYS A 65 5.84 -5.42 -1.81
C LYS A 65 6.02 -4.25 -2.77
N ALA A 66 4.92 -3.61 -3.19
CA ALA A 66 4.98 -2.43 -4.05
C ALA A 66 5.65 -1.25 -3.34
N LEU A 67 5.33 -0.99 -2.06
CA LEU A 67 5.97 0.07 -1.28
C LEU A 67 7.48 -0.17 -1.09
N LEU A 68 7.88 -1.42 -0.81
CA LEU A 68 9.29 -1.81 -0.75
C LEU A 68 9.99 -1.59 -2.10
N SER A 69 9.40 -2.08 -3.18
CA SER A 69 9.97 -1.96 -4.53
C SER A 69 10.03 -0.51 -5.02
N ALA A 70 9.11 0.34 -4.58
CA ALA A 70 9.10 1.77 -4.88
C ALA A 70 10.08 2.57 -4.00
N GLY A 71 10.71 1.96 -2.99
CA GLY A 71 11.62 2.63 -2.07
C GLY A 71 10.94 3.61 -1.11
N LEU A 72 9.62 3.48 -0.89
CA LEU A 72 8.88 4.32 0.05
C LEU A 72 8.97 3.82 1.50
N ILE A 73 9.28 2.53 1.66
CA ILE A 73 9.58 1.93 2.96
C ILE A 73 10.82 1.04 2.81
N LYS A 74 11.52 0.82 3.92
CA LYS A 74 12.56 -0.20 4.04
C LYS A 74 12.10 -1.26 5.03
N GLY A 75 12.39 -2.52 4.69
CA GLY A 75 12.10 -3.68 5.53
C GLY A 75 13.39 -4.29 6.05
N HIS A 76 13.38 -4.73 7.30
CA HIS A 76 14.50 -5.42 7.93
C HIS A 76 14.00 -6.67 8.62
N SER A 77 14.91 -7.62 8.86
CA SER A 77 14.60 -8.76 9.73
C SER A 77 14.17 -8.27 11.10
N GLY A 78 13.06 -8.82 11.57
CA GLY A 78 12.61 -8.64 12.93
C GLY A 78 13.46 -9.46 13.91
N GLY A 79 12.93 -9.62 15.12
CA GLY A 79 13.57 -10.38 16.18
C GLY A 79 12.70 -11.54 16.66
N ARG A 80 12.69 -11.76 17.97
CA ARG A 80 11.89 -12.81 18.59
C ARG A 80 10.37 -12.56 18.50
N LEU A 81 9.96 -11.30 18.31
CA LEU A 81 8.55 -10.86 18.38
C LEU A 81 7.93 -10.56 17.00
N SER A 82 8.73 -10.51 15.94
CA SER A 82 8.28 -10.18 14.58
C SER A 82 9.20 -10.83 13.56
N LEU A 83 8.67 -11.24 12.40
CA LEU A 83 9.52 -11.77 11.33
C LEU A 83 10.19 -10.62 10.57
N PHE A 84 9.43 -9.54 10.36
CA PHE A 84 9.91 -8.33 9.70
C PHE A 84 9.46 -7.07 10.44
N CYS A 85 10.26 -6.01 10.29
CA CYS A 85 9.87 -4.66 10.68
C CYS A 85 10.06 -3.70 9.49
N TYR A 86 9.22 -2.68 9.43
CA TYR A 86 9.16 -1.72 8.33
C TYR A 86 9.22 -0.29 8.86
N GLU A 87 9.95 0.58 8.18
CA GLU A 87 10.03 2.00 8.50
C GLU A 87 9.99 2.82 7.21
N PRO A 88 9.46 4.05 7.26
CA PRO A 88 9.41 4.88 6.07
C PRO A 88 10.81 5.37 5.70
N THR A 89 11.04 5.54 4.40
CA THR A 89 12.20 6.28 3.88
C THR A 89 11.89 7.80 3.92
N PRO A 90 12.89 8.68 3.72
CA PRO A 90 12.64 10.10 3.54
C PRO A 90 11.61 10.38 2.44
N GLU A 91 11.69 9.67 1.31
CA GLU A 91 10.76 9.77 0.19
C GLU A 91 9.35 9.27 0.57
N GLY A 92 9.28 8.18 1.34
CA GLY A 92 8.02 7.67 1.90
C GLY A 92 7.33 8.66 2.82
N LEU A 93 8.08 9.30 3.71
CA LEU A 93 7.58 10.36 4.58
C LEU A 93 7.06 11.55 3.77
N GLU A 94 7.83 12.01 2.78
CA GLU A 94 7.39 13.11 1.92
C GLU A 94 6.07 12.78 1.20
N GLN A 95 5.98 11.58 0.61
CA GLN A 95 4.78 11.14 -0.08
C GLN A 95 3.57 11.03 0.86
N TYR A 96 3.79 10.50 2.08
CA TYR A 96 2.78 10.47 3.13
C TYR A 96 2.27 11.87 3.49
N GLN A 97 3.17 12.86 3.66
CA GLN A 97 2.76 14.23 3.97
C GLN A 97 1.97 14.87 2.83
N ARG A 98 2.31 14.61 1.57
CA ARG A 98 1.54 15.10 0.41
C ARG A 98 0.12 14.51 0.39
N LEU A 99 -0.01 13.19 0.55
CA LEU A 99 -1.32 12.53 0.64
C LEU A 99 -2.15 13.05 1.81
N LYS A 100 -1.51 13.31 2.96
CA LYS A 100 -2.15 13.90 4.13
C LYS A 100 -2.63 15.34 3.84
N ALA A 101 -1.82 16.17 3.20
CA ALA A 101 -2.19 17.54 2.83
C ALA A 101 -3.35 17.60 1.82
N GLU A 102 -3.49 16.58 0.97
CA GLU A 102 -4.62 16.41 0.05
C GLU A 102 -5.87 15.80 0.72
N GLY A 103 -5.83 15.53 2.02
CA GLY A 103 -6.96 15.00 2.79
C GLY A 103 -7.23 13.52 2.59
N PHE A 104 -6.31 12.74 2.00
CA PHE A 104 -6.52 11.31 1.72
C PHE A 104 -6.83 10.48 2.98
N TYR A 105 -6.20 10.82 4.11
CA TYR A 105 -6.38 10.11 5.38
C TYR A 105 -7.50 10.67 6.26
N GLU A 106 -8.10 11.78 5.87
CA GLU A 106 -9.25 12.36 6.57
C GLU A 106 -10.47 11.53 6.18
N ARG A 107 -10.90 10.64 7.07
CA ARG A 107 -12.04 9.77 6.79
C ARG A 107 -13.29 10.60 6.48
N LYS A 108 -13.92 10.26 5.36
CA LYS A 108 -15.39 10.26 5.22
C LYS A 108 -15.97 9.06 5.98
#